data_AF-W0DUM9-F1
#
_entry.id   AF-W0DUM9-F1
#
_cell.length_a   1.000
_cell.length_b   1.000
_cell.length_c   1.000
_cell.angle_alpha   90.00
_cell.angle_beta   90.00
_cell.angle_gamma   90.00
#
_symmetry.space_group_name_H-M   'P 1'
#
loop_
_entity.id
_entity.type
_entity.pdbx_description
1 polymer ?
#
loop_
_entity_poly.entity_id
_entity_poly.type
_entity_poly.pdbx_seq_one_letter_code
_entity_poly.pdbx_strand_id
1 'polypeptide(L)'
;MVMQRLILLLSFMLMPMLATANWSDRTLSAELEAAKVNQGEIVNLKVLANFQTTTRGPDFSVLMDDFEILSRQASSQLRVINGQPTGTTLWEVALMPRRTGVITIPAFSVENVTSEALSVEVLETRAATADYRVTFMTAEVSTETPYVQQEVLYTLRLYYLGSLRRGSVDMPVFNDFLSERLVNQNQFETLVDDRLYRVIEWVYALYPQKSGELTITPKNFEGALLRQRQIEVFQSRSNGLTLQVKPIPASFPADATWLPARQVQLKQDWQITGAFNVGDTLSRRITLEAVGLQASQLPDPVFKEQEGFRVYADPIGQNQHSGQQGISSGKQQNFTAVFQQAGDIELSEITLPWWNTTTDSLEIARLNARTITVLPATHLEAPIAEWLPDTAVTSQSTAYYWPVLTGLFASLWLITLWLWYRRGQPLMAMNNTQAVTRDIDPNKLPSLAEFKTLSVLQQSDWLKKWWQLQGHPLAAMPHQAPTLYQVLQAIEALKYRAELPTEQALDQATEELYAAILDWHQAHPSASQQAANQLAALYPT
;
A
#
# COMPACT_ATOMS: atom_id res chain seq x y z
N MET A 1 -61.96 -57.16 7.85
CA MET A 1 -61.69 -55.88 8.56
C MET A 1 -60.42 -55.89 9.44
N VAL A 2 -59.54 -56.89 9.36
CA VAL A 2 -58.27 -56.90 10.11
C VAL A 2 -57.06 -56.49 9.23
N MET A 3 -57.14 -56.69 7.91
CA MET A 3 -56.01 -56.44 7.00
C MET A 3 -55.80 -54.97 6.59
N GLN A 4 -56.82 -54.12 6.76
CA GLN A 4 -56.74 -52.68 6.46
C GLN A 4 -56.24 -51.83 7.65
N ARG A 5 -56.20 -52.42 8.86
CA ARG A 5 -55.59 -51.79 10.05
C ARG A 5 -54.10 -52.10 10.18
N LEU A 6 -53.59 -53.12 9.50
CA LEU A 6 -52.18 -53.52 9.57
C LEU A 6 -51.27 -52.64 8.69
N ILE A 7 -51.78 -52.15 7.55
CA ILE A 7 -51.02 -51.28 6.62
C ILE A 7 -50.90 -49.83 7.16
N LEU A 8 -51.89 -49.38 7.94
CA LEU A 8 -51.86 -48.07 8.62
C LEU A 8 -50.98 -48.07 9.89
N LEU A 9 -50.74 -49.24 10.49
CA LEU A 9 -49.79 -49.42 11.60
C LEU A 9 -48.35 -49.58 11.10
N LEU A 10 -48.14 -50.12 9.90
CA LEU A 10 -46.81 -50.24 9.29
C LEU A 10 -46.31 -48.92 8.67
N SER A 11 -47.20 -48.00 8.27
CA SER A 11 -46.82 -46.67 7.77
C SER A 11 -46.51 -45.66 8.87
N PHE A 12 -46.88 -45.94 10.14
CA PHE A 12 -46.54 -45.10 11.30
C PHE A 12 -45.24 -45.53 11.99
N MET A 13 -44.67 -46.68 11.60
CA MET A 13 -43.41 -47.21 12.10
C MET A 13 -42.23 -46.95 11.13
N LEU A 14 -42.40 -46.00 10.21
CA LEU A 14 -41.38 -45.59 9.24
C LEU A 14 -41.28 -44.05 9.10
N MET A 15 -41.41 -43.31 10.21
CA MET A 15 -40.97 -41.91 10.37
C MET A 15 -41.09 -41.57 11.85
N PRO A 16 -39.96 -41.44 12.59
CA PRO A 16 -38.99 -40.39 12.31
C PRO A 16 -37.55 -40.91 12.31
N MET A 17 -36.92 -40.93 11.14
CA MET A 17 -35.46 -40.94 10.99
C MET A 17 -35.03 -39.57 10.43
N LEU A 18 -35.47 -38.50 11.10
CA LEU A 18 -34.98 -37.13 10.93
C LEU A 18 -35.11 -36.43 12.28
N ALA A 19 -34.08 -36.60 13.11
CA ALA A 19 -33.61 -35.63 14.11
C ALA A 19 -32.62 -36.33 15.06
N THR A 20 -31.52 -36.88 14.55
CA THR A 20 -30.27 -36.70 15.31
C THR A 20 -29.88 -35.25 15.05
N ALA A 21 -30.37 -34.37 15.92
CA ALA A 21 -29.79 -33.06 16.04
C ALA A 21 -28.28 -33.28 16.28
N ASN A 22 -27.46 -32.94 15.30
CA ASN A 22 -26.04 -32.70 15.53
C ASN A 22 -25.99 -31.44 16.40
N TRP A 23 -26.21 -31.60 17.70
CA TRP A 23 -25.67 -30.65 18.66
C TRP A 23 -24.16 -30.85 18.51
N SER A 24 -23.49 -29.95 17.80
CA SER A 24 -22.04 -29.87 17.95
C SER A 24 -21.82 -29.54 19.41
N ASP A 25 -21.45 -30.54 20.21
CA ASP A 25 -21.13 -30.32 21.62
C ASP A 25 -20.12 -29.18 21.67
N ARG A 26 -20.50 -28.10 22.35
CA ARG A 26 -19.63 -26.94 22.49
C ARG A 26 -18.47 -27.37 23.39
N THR A 27 -17.26 -27.38 22.84
CA THR A 27 -16.05 -27.75 23.57
C THR A 27 -15.12 -26.55 23.67
N LEU A 28 -14.42 -26.48 24.79
CA LEU A 28 -13.33 -25.55 25.03
C LEU A 28 -12.11 -26.41 25.38
N SER A 29 -11.10 -26.46 24.53
CA SER A 29 -9.82 -27.11 24.85
C SER A 29 -8.79 -26.05 25.20
N ALA A 30 -7.95 -26.37 26.17
CA ALA A 30 -6.75 -25.60 26.48
C ALA A 30 -5.56 -26.50 26.21
N GLU A 31 -4.55 -25.99 25.51
CA GLU A 31 -3.37 -26.74 25.12
C GLU A 31 -2.12 -25.88 25.32
N LEU A 32 -1.03 -26.54 25.70
CA LEU A 32 0.29 -25.93 25.76
C LEU A 32 1.12 -26.43 24.59
N GLU A 33 1.90 -25.54 24.00
CA GLU A 33 2.89 -25.92 22.97
C GLU A 33 3.98 -26.83 23.55
N ALA A 34 4.34 -26.61 24.83
CA ALA A 34 5.25 -27.48 25.58
C ALA A 34 4.78 -27.62 27.03
N ALA A 35 4.72 -28.87 27.53
CA ALA A 35 4.37 -29.17 28.92
C ALA A 35 5.55 -28.97 29.90
N LYS A 36 6.76 -28.75 29.38
CA LYS A 36 8.00 -28.58 30.14
C LYS A 36 8.84 -27.48 29.50
N VAL A 37 9.24 -26.49 30.28
CA VAL A 37 10.01 -25.31 29.83
C VAL A 37 11.07 -24.96 30.86
N ASN A 38 12.10 -24.21 30.46
CA ASN A 38 13.10 -23.70 31.38
C ASN A 38 12.70 -22.31 31.93
N GLN A 39 13.23 -21.93 33.09
CA GLN A 39 12.99 -20.61 33.68
C GLN A 39 13.48 -19.50 32.74
N GLY A 40 12.58 -18.58 32.38
CA GLY A 40 12.84 -17.49 31.43
C GLY A 40 12.39 -17.76 29.99
N GLU A 41 11.92 -18.96 29.68
CA GLU A 41 11.25 -19.30 28.42
C GLU A 41 9.76 -18.95 28.48
N ILE A 42 9.19 -18.66 27.31
CA ILE A 42 7.77 -18.32 27.16
C ILE A 42 6.95 -19.60 27.07
N VAL A 43 5.86 -19.66 27.83
CA VAL A 43 4.84 -20.69 27.73
C VAL A 43 3.71 -20.17 26.82
N ASN A 44 3.55 -20.78 25.65
CA ASN A 44 2.44 -20.47 24.75
C ASN A 44 1.21 -21.32 25.11
N LEU A 45 0.16 -20.64 25.58
CA LEU A 45 -1.13 -21.22 25.89
C LEU A 45 -2.10 -20.96 24.74
N LYS A 46 -2.71 -22.02 24.21
CA LYS A 46 -3.78 -21.96 23.22
C LYS A 46 -5.09 -22.39 23.86
N VAL A 47 -6.13 -21.57 23.74
CA VAL A 47 -7.50 -21.92 24.17
C VAL A 47 -8.39 -21.91 22.94
N LEU A 48 -8.99 -23.05 22.61
CA LEU A 48 -9.79 -23.24 21.40
C LEU A 48 -11.24 -23.54 21.76
N ALA A 49 -12.16 -22.68 21.34
CA ALA A 49 -13.59 -22.93 21.36
C ALA A 49 -14.04 -23.40 19.97
N ASN A 50 -14.73 -24.55 19.89
CA ASN A 50 -15.31 -25.06 18.64
C ASN A 50 -16.63 -24.35 18.25
N PHE A 51 -16.92 -23.21 18.87
CA PHE A 51 -18.07 -22.35 18.61
C PHE A 51 -17.62 -20.90 18.43
N GLN A 52 -18.46 -20.09 17.79
CA GLN A 52 -18.25 -18.65 17.71
C GLN A 52 -18.66 -17.98 19.01
N THR A 53 -17.79 -17.14 19.56
CA THR A 53 -18.08 -16.26 20.69
C THR A 53 -17.39 -14.91 20.49
N THR A 54 -17.60 -13.99 21.42
CA THR A 54 -16.91 -12.70 21.44
C THR A 54 -15.41 -12.88 21.65
N THR A 55 -14.58 -11.99 21.08
CA THR A 55 -13.12 -11.99 21.30
C THR A 55 -12.72 -11.61 22.73
N ARG A 56 -13.68 -11.23 23.59
CA ARG A 56 -13.45 -10.88 25.00
C ARG A 56 -12.88 -12.05 25.82
N GLY A 57 -13.06 -13.29 25.37
CA GLY A 57 -12.32 -14.48 25.83
C GLY A 57 -12.52 -14.88 27.29
N PRO A 58 -11.83 -15.95 27.74
CA PRO A 58 -11.79 -16.33 29.14
C PRO A 58 -10.99 -15.34 29.98
N ASP A 59 -11.23 -15.32 31.30
CA ASP A 59 -10.49 -14.47 32.21
C ASP A 59 -9.09 -15.04 32.48
N PHE A 60 -8.08 -14.43 31.85
CA PHE A 60 -6.67 -14.80 32.05
C PHE A 60 -6.03 -14.12 33.28
N SER A 61 -6.73 -13.25 34.01
CA SER A 61 -6.18 -12.59 35.19
C SER A 61 -5.81 -13.58 36.30
N VAL A 62 -6.48 -14.74 36.34
CA VAL A 62 -6.18 -15.87 37.24
C VAL A 62 -4.77 -16.42 37.09
N LEU A 63 -4.07 -16.10 36.00
CA LEU A 63 -2.68 -16.53 35.76
C LEU A 63 -1.64 -15.57 36.32
N MET A 64 -2.02 -14.34 36.70
CA MET A 64 -1.07 -13.26 36.98
C MET A 64 -0.22 -13.48 38.24
N ASP A 65 -0.69 -14.31 39.17
CA ASP A 65 0.03 -14.69 40.39
C ASP A 65 1.28 -15.53 40.06
N ASP A 66 1.17 -16.40 39.07
CA ASP A 66 2.22 -17.35 38.69
C ASP A 66 2.94 -16.98 37.37
N PHE A 67 2.33 -16.11 36.56
CA PHE A 67 2.84 -15.71 35.24
C PHE A 67 2.76 -14.19 35.03
N GLU A 68 3.69 -13.64 34.25
CA GLU A 68 3.53 -12.35 33.58
C GLU A 68 2.96 -12.57 32.19
N ILE A 69 1.86 -11.89 31.86
CA ILE A 69 1.21 -12.01 30.55
C ILE A 69 1.89 -11.05 29.57
N LEU A 70 2.59 -11.58 28.57
CA LEU A 70 3.36 -10.79 27.60
C LEU A 70 2.50 -10.32 26.42
N SER A 71 1.64 -11.20 25.91
CA SER A 71 0.74 -10.90 24.80
C SER A 71 -0.56 -11.70 24.91
N ARG A 72 -1.62 -11.19 24.27
CA ARG A 72 -2.92 -11.85 24.14
C ARG A 72 -3.47 -11.57 22.76
N GLN A 73 -3.72 -12.62 21.99
CA GLN A 73 -4.30 -12.52 20.66
C GLN A 73 -5.55 -13.41 20.59
N ALA A 74 -6.57 -12.94 19.88
CA ALA A 74 -7.80 -13.69 19.66
C ALA A 74 -8.14 -13.66 18.18
N SER A 75 -8.49 -14.81 17.63
CA SER A 75 -9.01 -14.95 16.28
C SER A 75 -10.33 -15.69 16.31
N SER A 76 -11.28 -15.26 15.48
CA SER A 76 -12.58 -15.93 15.34
C SER A 76 -12.86 -16.13 13.86
N GLN A 77 -13.19 -17.37 13.50
CA GLN A 77 -13.46 -17.75 12.12
C GLN A 77 -14.87 -18.33 12.03
N LEU A 78 -15.70 -17.75 11.17
CA LEU A 78 -17.03 -18.26 10.83
C LEU A 78 -16.98 -18.99 9.49
N ARG A 79 -17.45 -20.24 9.46
CA ARG A 79 -17.58 -21.06 8.26
C ARG A 79 -19.03 -21.53 8.14
N VAL A 80 -19.65 -21.30 6.99
CA VAL A 80 -21.00 -21.80 6.70
C VAL A 80 -20.86 -23.09 5.88
N ILE A 81 -21.30 -24.21 6.45
CA ILE A 81 -21.33 -25.51 5.75
C ILE A 81 -22.79 -25.96 5.66
N ASN A 82 -23.30 -26.19 4.45
CA ASN A 82 -24.70 -26.60 4.21
C ASN A 82 -25.76 -25.70 4.89
N GLY A 83 -25.52 -24.39 4.92
CA GLY A 83 -26.43 -23.42 5.55
C GLY A 83 -26.42 -23.41 7.09
N GLN A 84 -25.58 -24.24 7.72
CA GLN A 84 -25.37 -24.23 9.17
C GLN A 84 -24.11 -23.41 9.49
N PRO A 85 -24.20 -22.40 10.38
CA PRO A 85 -23.04 -21.67 10.84
C PRO A 85 -22.19 -22.55 11.78
N THR A 86 -20.96 -22.85 11.39
CA THR A 86 -19.92 -23.48 12.23
C THR A 86 -18.81 -22.47 12.47
N GLY A 87 -18.51 -22.13 13.72
CA GLY A 87 -17.51 -21.11 14.04
C GLY A 87 -16.49 -21.62 15.03
N THR A 88 -15.27 -21.10 14.97
CA THR A 88 -14.19 -21.45 15.90
C THR A 88 -13.56 -20.17 16.42
N THR A 89 -13.24 -20.13 17.72
CA THR A 89 -12.55 -18.99 18.33
C THR A 89 -11.30 -19.50 19.03
N LEU A 90 -10.14 -18.93 18.72
CA LEU A 90 -8.84 -19.30 19.25
C LEU A 90 -8.24 -18.09 19.98
N TRP A 91 -7.85 -18.30 21.24
CA TRP A 91 -7.04 -17.37 22.02
C TRP A 91 -5.62 -17.92 22.17
N GLU A 92 -4.62 -17.12 21.82
CA GLU A 92 -3.22 -17.42 22.03
C GLU A 92 -2.65 -16.42 23.06
N VAL A 93 -2.01 -16.96 24.10
CA VAL A 93 -1.48 -16.18 25.22
C VAL A 93 -0.03 -16.58 25.48
N ALA A 94 0.87 -15.60 25.41
CA ALA A 94 2.27 -15.78 25.77
C ALA A 94 2.47 -15.46 27.26
N LEU A 95 2.92 -16.45 28.02
CA LEU A 95 3.08 -16.38 29.48
C LEU A 95 4.56 -16.51 29.87
N MET A 96 5.04 -15.64 30.76
CA MET A 96 6.38 -15.74 31.36
C MET A 96 6.26 -16.24 32.81
N PRO A 97 6.77 -17.43 33.16
CA PRO A 97 6.68 -17.96 34.52
C PRO A 97 7.41 -17.08 35.56
N ARG A 98 6.77 -16.83 36.70
CA ARG A 98 7.35 -16.07 37.82
C ARG A 98 8.17 -16.93 38.79
N ARG A 99 7.95 -18.24 38.78
CA ARG A 99 8.61 -19.21 39.67
C ARG A 99 8.93 -20.52 38.93
N THR A 100 9.77 -21.33 39.55
CA THR A 100 10.15 -22.67 39.07
C THR A 100 9.30 -23.75 39.74
N GLY A 101 9.36 -24.97 39.20
CA GLY A 101 8.56 -26.12 39.61
C GLY A 101 7.33 -26.35 38.72
N VAL A 102 6.46 -27.27 39.14
CA VAL A 102 5.21 -27.54 38.44
C VAL A 102 4.19 -26.46 38.81
N ILE A 103 3.71 -25.73 37.81
CA ILE A 103 2.68 -24.69 37.93
C ILE A 103 1.41 -25.17 37.26
N THR A 104 0.29 -25.08 37.98
CA THR A 104 -1.04 -25.44 37.46
C THR A 104 -1.68 -24.24 36.79
N ILE A 105 -2.10 -24.41 35.54
CA ILE A 105 -2.94 -23.46 34.80
C ILE A 105 -4.40 -23.88 35.05
N PRO A 106 -5.21 -23.05 35.73
CA PRO A 106 -6.59 -23.39 36.04
C PRO A 106 -7.43 -23.57 34.77
N ALA A 107 -8.53 -24.31 34.91
CA ALA A 107 -9.54 -24.41 33.86
C ALA A 107 -10.12 -23.02 33.52
N PHE A 108 -10.34 -22.76 32.23
CA PHE A 108 -10.98 -21.55 31.75
C PHE A 108 -12.43 -21.80 31.41
N SER A 109 -13.30 -20.81 31.58
CA SER A 109 -14.71 -20.91 31.20
C SER A 109 -15.10 -19.82 30.21
N VAL A 110 -15.84 -20.21 29.16
CA VAL A 110 -16.40 -19.32 28.15
C VAL A 110 -17.83 -19.76 27.88
N GLU A 111 -18.81 -18.88 28.11
CA GLU A 111 -20.24 -19.14 27.86
C GLU A 111 -20.73 -20.51 28.41
N ASN A 112 -20.40 -20.80 29.67
CA ASN A 112 -20.71 -22.04 30.40
C ASN A 112 -20.03 -23.32 29.89
N VAL A 113 -19.06 -23.22 28.98
CA VAL A 113 -18.18 -24.33 28.57
C VAL A 113 -16.83 -24.15 29.25
N THR A 114 -16.31 -25.21 29.86
CA THR A 114 -15.08 -25.15 30.68
C THR A 114 -14.02 -26.07 30.08
N SER A 115 -12.77 -25.59 30.05
CA SER A 115 -11.62 -26.38 29.63
C SER A 115 -11.11 -27.29 30.74
N GLU A 116 -10.20 -28.20 30.41
CA GLU A 116 -9.41 -28.88 31.43
C GLU A 116 -8.33 -27.94 31.99
N ALA A 117 -7.91 -28.21 33.22
CA ALA A 117 -6.74 -27.58 33.82
C ALA A 117 -5.47 -28.21 33.25
N LEU A 118 -4.43 -27.41 33.06
CA LEU A 118 -3.15 -27.87 32.56
C LEU A 118 -2.07 -27.72 33.62
N SER A 119 -0.94 -28.36 33.41
CA SER A 119 0.25 -28.20 34.24
C SER A 119 1.46 -28.01 33.36
N VAL A 120 2.31 -27.04 33.72
CA VAL A 120 3.59 -26.81 33.07
C VAL A 120 4.71 -27.02 34.10
N GLU A 121 5.71 -27.83 33.75
CA GLU A 121 6.91 -28.01 34.56
C GLU A 121 7.95 -26.96 34.15
N VAL A 122 8.23 -26.01 35.04
CA VAL A 122 9.25 -24.97 34.84
C VAL A 122 10.54 -25.41 35.53
N LEU A 123 11.51 -25.85 34.73
CA LEU A 123 12.81 -26.25 35.24
C LEU A 123 13.64 -25.03 35.65
N GLU A 124 14.40 -25.17 36.73
CA GLU A 124 15.48 -24.23 37.02
C GLU A 124 16.53 -24.29 35.92
N THR A 125 16.67 -23.19 35.18
CA THR A 125 17.84 -22.97 34.33
C THR A 125 19.01 -22.68 35.26
N ARG A 126 19.85 -23.68 35.57
CA ARG A 126 21.23 -23.34 35.90
C ARG A 126 21.76 -22.62 34.68
N ALA A 127 22.09 -21.34 34.84
CA ALA A 127 22.66 -20.53 33.79
C ALA A 127 23.80 -21.33 33.13
N ALA A 128 23.53 -21.89 31.95
CA ALA A 128 24.57 -21.99 30.98
C ALA A 128 25.05 -20.54 30.84
N THR A 129 26.33 -20.32 31.07
CA THR A 129 27.01 -19.08 30.73
C THR A 129 26.98 -18.93 29.20
N ALA A 130 25.79 -18.74 28.63
CA ALA A 130 25.62 -18.20 27.31
C ALA A 130 25.72 -16.69 27.50
N ASP A 131 26.86 -16.14 27.09
CA ASP A 131 27.11 -14.71 26.99
C ASP A 131 26.20 -14.13 25.88
N TYR A 132 24.90 -13.99 26.18
CA TYR A 132 23.95 -13.48 25.19
C TYR A 132 24.00 -11.96 25.16
N ARG A 133 24.16 -11.42 23.96
CA ARG A 133 24.34 -9.99 23.75
C ARG A 133 22.99 -9.29 23.84
N VAL A 134 22.89 -8.29 24.72
CA VAL A 134 21.72 -7.42 24.85
C VAL A 134 21.44 -6.68 23.54
N THR A 135 22.51 -6.32 22.82
CA THR A 135 22.46 -5.73 21.50
C THR A 135 23.56 -6.33 20.63
N PHE A 136 23.26 -6.54 19.35
CA PHE A 136 24.28 -6.86 18.36
C PHE A 136 23.81 -6.37 16.99
N MET A 137 24.77 -6.20 16.07
CA MET A 137 24.49 -5.73 14.73
C MET A 137 25.11 -6.69 13.71
N THR A 138 24.38 -6.99 12.64
CA THR A 138 24.85 -7.82 11.54
C THR A 138 24.75 -7.05 10.22
N ALA A 139 25.71 -7.31 9.34
CA ALA A 139 25.69 -6.84 7.97
C ALA A 139 25.78 -8.04 7.03
N GLU A 140 24.91 -8.08 6.02
CA GLU A 140 24.81 -9.16 5.05
C GLU A 140 24.75 -8.57 3.64
N VAL A 141 25.21 -9.34 2.64
CA VAL A 141 25.06 -9.02 1.22
C VAL A 141 24.34 -10.13 0.48
N SER A 142 23.59 -9.79 -0.56
CA SER A 142 22.91 -10.79 -1.40
C SER A 142 23.86 -11.69 -2.19
N THR A 143 25.08 -11.22 -2.47
CA THR A 143 26.14 -11.99 -3.12
C THR A 143 27.51 -11.41 -2.76
N GLU A 144 28.49 -12.29 -2.51
CA GLU A 144 29.88 -11.91 -2.26
C GLU A 144 30.72 -11.86 -3.55
N THR A 145 30.21 -12.38 -4.67
CA THR A 145 30.93 -12.42 -5.96
C THR A 145 30.15 -11.76 -7.10
N PRO A 146 29.73 -10.48 -6.96
CA PRO A 146 28.99 -9.79 -8.00
C PRO A 146 29.87 -9.47 -9.22
N TYR A 147 29.25 -9.21 -10.36
CA TYR A 147 29.93 -8.50 -11.45
C TYR A 147 30.01 -7.00 -11.18
N VAL A 148 30.93 -6.33 -11.85
CA VAL A 148 30.97 -4.86 -11.87
C VAL A 148 29.62 -4.30 -12.33
N GLN A 149 29.12 -3.26 -11.67
CA GLN A 149 27.81 -2.63 -11.91
C GLN A 149 26.57 -3.54 -11.69
N GLN A 150 26.73 -4.74 -11.14
CA GLN A 150 25.61 -5.58 -10.70
C GLN A 150 25.04 -5.07 -9.37
N GLU A 151 23.73 -5.15 -9.19
CA GLU A 151 23.08 -4.89 -7.90
C GLU A 151 23.51 -5.91 -6.84
N VAL A 152 23.97 -5.40 -5.70
CA VAL A 152 24.19 -6.12 -4.45
C VAL A 152 23.31 -5.50 -3.38
N LEU A 153 22.41 -6.28 -2.80
CA LEU A 153 21.62 -5.83 -1.67
C LEU A 153 22.46 -5.94 -0.41
N TYR A 154 22.72 -4.81 0.24
CA TYR A 154 23.37 -4.74 1.54
C TYR A 154 22.32 -4.52 2.62
N THR A 155 22.24 -5.46 3.57
CA THR A 155 21.26 -5.45 4.65
C THR A 155 21.99 -5.30 5.98
N LEU A 156 21.69 -4.23 6.70
CA LEU A 156 22.20 -3.95 8.03
C LEU A 156 21.07 -4.14 9.04
N ARG A 157 21.29 -4.97 10.07
CA ARG A 157 20.28 -5.25 11.10
C ARG A 157 20.85 -5.01 12.49
N LEU A 158 20.17 -4.19 13.28
CA LEU A 158 20.40 -4.07 14.72
C LEU A 158 19.39 -4.92 15.46
N TYR A 159 19.87 -5.86 16.25
CA TYR A 159 19.08 -6.69 17.16
C TYR A 159 19.23 -6.14 18.58
N TYR A 160 18.12 -5.97 19.29
CA TYR A 160 18.13 -5.51 20.68
C TYR A 160 17.00 -6.10 21.53
N LEU A 161 17.27 -6.23 22.82
CA LEU A 161 16.30 -6.61 23.84
C LEU A 161 15.82 -5.36 24.62
N GLY A 162 14.52 -5.28 24.92
CA GLY A 162 13.92 -4.14 25.62
C GLY A 162 13.45 -3.01 24.69
N SER A 163 13.32 -1.80 25.22
CA SER A 163 12.72 -0.66 24.49
C SER A 163 13.77 0.39 24.14
N LEU A 164 13.95 0.68 22.85
CA LEU A 164 14.86 1.73 22.38
C LEU A 164 14.27 3.12 22.68
N ARG A 165 14.99 3.94 23.46
CA ARG A 165 14.57 5.32 23.82
C ARG A 165 15.11 6.36 22.83
N ARG A 166 16.37 6.16 22.39
CA ARG A 166 17.09 7.01 21.46
C ARG A 166 18.13 6.14 20.75
N GLY A 167 18.34 6.38 19.46
CA GLY A 167 19.39 5.73 18.69
C GLY A 167 19.69 6.53 17.44
N SER A 168 20.97 6.61 17.07
CA SER A 168 21.42 7.21 15.83
C SER A 168 22.34 6.24 15.12
N VAL A 169 22.11 6.06 13.82
CA VAL A 169 22.99 5.30 12.94
C VAL A 169 23.89 6.27 12.21
N ASP A 170 25.20 6.04 12.30
CA ASP A 170 26.13 6.57 11.31
C ASP A 170 25.86 5.86 9.99
N MET A 171 25.21 6.56 9.06
CA MET A 171 24.84 5.96 7.78
C MET A 171 26.11 5.50 7.04
N PRO A 172 26.11 4.28 6.48
CA PRO A 172 27.26 3.77 5.76
C PRO A 172 27.55 4.62 4.52
N VAL A 173 28.79 5.08 4.39
CA VAL A 173 29.34 5.59 3.13
C VAL A 173 30.00 4.44 2.39
N PHE A 174 29.69 4.30 1.09
CA PHE A 174 30.21 3.25 0.23
C PHE A 174 31.05 3.86 -0.89
N ASN A 175 32.35 4.10 -0.65
CA ASN A 175 33.18 4.86 -1.59
C ASN A 175 33.39 4.16 -2.95
N ASP A 176 33.51 2.84 -2.97
CA ASP A 176 33.74 2.06 -4.20
C ASP A 176 32.44 1.58 -4.88
N PHE A 177 31.29 2.03 -4.38
CA PHE A 177 29.97 1.63 -4.85
C PHE A 177 29.14 2.87 -5.16
N LEU A 178 28.36 2.81 -6.24
CA LEU A 178 27.17 3.64 -6.31
C LEU A 178 26.13 3.02 -5.37
N SER A 179 25.54 3.80 -4.48
CA SER A 179 24.61 3.29 -3.47
C SER A 179 23.27 4.02 -3.48
N GLU A 180 22.19 3.26 -3.40
CA GLU A 180 20.83 3.78 -3.21
C GLU A 180 20.21 3.14 -1.98
N ARG A 181 19.59 3.94 -1.11
CA ARG A 181 18.92 3.43 0.08
C ARG A 181 17.49 3.00 -0.28
N LEU A 182 17.21 1.70 -0.18
CA LEU A 182 15.90 1.11 -0.51
C LEU A 182 14.94 1.17 0.68
N VAL A 183 15.44 0.89 1.88
CA VAL A 183 14.66 0.91 3.12
C VAL A 183 15.33 1.80 4.15
N ASN A 184 14.61 2.85 4.57
CA ASN A 184 15.11 3.80 5.55
C ASN A 184 15.09 3.25 6.97
N GLN A 185 14.05 2.51 7.33
CA GLN A 185 13.95 1.81 8.61
C GLN A 185 12.77 0.84 8.55
N ASN A 186 13.04 -0.46 8.66
CA ASN A 186 12.02 -1.47 8.88
C ASN A 186 12.19 -2.04 10.30
N GLN A 187 11.09 -2.22 11.02
CA GLN A 187 11.13 -2.74 12.40
C GLN A 187 10.24 -3.98 12.52
N PHE A 188 10.79 -5.05 13.06
CA PHE A 188 10.08 -6.30 13.28
C PHE A 188 10.67 -7.07 14.46
N GLU A 189 10.04 -8.15 14.86
CA GLU A 189 10.52 -9.04 15.93
C GLU A 189 10.89 -10.40 15.34
N THR A 190 11.97 -11.01 15.82
CA THR A 190 12.43 -12.33 15.36
C THR A 190 13.10 -13.11 16.49
N LEU A 191 13.03 -14.43 16.43
CA LEU A 191 13.69 -15.32 17.38
C LEU A 191 15.15 -15.54 16.96
N VAL A 192 16.09 -15.27 17.88
CA VAL A 192 17.51 -15.60 17.74
C VAL A 192 17.94 -16.29 19.03
N ASP A 193 18.49 -17.50 18.92
CA ASP A 193 18.90 -18.33 20.07
C ASP A 193 17.81 -18.42 21.15
N ASP A 194 16.58 -18.75 20.73
CA ASP A 194 15.38 -18.87 21.57
C ASP A 194 14.96 -17.59 22.32
N ARG A 195 15.37 -16.42 21.83
CA ARG A 195 14.99 -15.11 22.38
C ARG A 195 14.36 -14.22 21.33
N LEU A 196 13.26 -13.55 21.70
CA LEU A 196 12.58 -12.60 20.84
C LEU A 196 13.32 -11.26 20.84
N TYR A 197 14.06 -11.01 19.77
CA TYR A 197 14.73 -9.75 19.51
C TYR A 197 13.83 -8.81 18.71
N ARG A 198 13.90 -7.53 19.04
CA ARG A 198 13.45 -6.47 18.14
C ARG A 198 14.58 -6.15 17.17
N VAL A 199 14.22 -5.93 15.91
CA VAL A 199 15.16 -5.71 14.82
C VAL A 199 14.86 -4.38 14.17
N ILE A 200 15.91 -3.58 13.93
CA ILE A 200 15.85 -2.45 13.01
C ILE A 200 16.69 -2.80 11.79
N GLU A 201 16.08 -2.73 10.61
CA GLU A 201 16.70 -3.10 9.34
C GLU A 201 16.81 -1.91 8.40
N TRP A 202 17.99 -1.79 7.77
CA TRP A 202 18.28 -0.90 6.66
C TRP A 202 18.71 -1.72 5.46
N VAL A 203 18.21 -1.37 4.28
CA VAL A 203 18.54 -2.05 3.02
C VAL A 203 19.03 -1.04 1.99
N TYR A 204 20.16 -1.33 1.37
CA TYR A 204 20.78 -0.53 0.31
C TYR A 204 20.99 -1.40 -0.94
N ALA A 205 20.78 -0.83 -2.12
CA ALA A 205 21.32 -1.36 -3.36
C ALA A 205 22.71 -0.77 -3.58
N LEU A 206 23.72 -1.62 -3.70
CA LEU A 206 25.10 -1.26 -3.98
C LEU A 206 25.47 -1.74 -5.38
N TYR A 207 26.14 -0.88 -6.15
CA TYR A 207 26.62 -1.18 -7.49
C TYR A 207 28.14 -0.98 -7.52
N PRO A 208 28.94 -2.07 -7.51
CA PRO A 208 30.40 -1.98 -7.55
C PRO A 208 30.89 -1.22 -8.79
N GLN A 209 31.76 -0.23 -8.61
CA GLN A 209 32.23 0.61 -9.73
C GLN A 209 33.52 0.08 -10.39
N LYS A 210 34.16 -0.93 -9.80
CA LYS A 210 35.38 -1.58 -10.33
C LYS A 210 35.39 -3.06 -9.98
N SER A 211 36.10 -3.87 -10.78
CA SER A 211 36.38 -5.26 -10.47
C SER A 211 37.54 -5.41 -9.48
N GLY A 212 37.65 -6.60 -8.88
CA GLY A 212 38.63 -6.94 -7.85
C GLY A 212 38.02 -6.99 -6.45
N GLU A 213 38.88 -7.04 -5.44
CA GLU A 213 38.47 -7.14 -4.05
C GLU A 213 38.00 -5.78 -3.52
N LEU A 214 36.74 -5.70 -3.10
CA LEU A 214 36.15 -4.52 -2.45
C LEU A 214 35.72 -4.86 -1.03
N THR A 215 36.02 -3.99 -0.07
CA THR A 215 35.66 -4.21 1.34
C THR A 215 34.62 -3.18 1.80
N ILE A 216 33.56 -3.65 2.43
CA ILE A 216 32.60 -2.83 3.17
C ILE A 216 33.02 -2.86 4.64
N THR A 217 33.49 -1.71 5.13
CA THR A 217 33.95 -1.57 6.51
C THR A 217 32.81 -1.78 7.51
N PRO A 218 33.06 -2.45 8.66
CA PRO A 218 32.14 -2.49 9.79
C PRO A 218 31.53 -1.13 10.14
N LYS A 219 30.25 -1.11 10.50
CA LYS A 219 29.55 0.09 10.97
C LYS A 219 29.30 0.03 12.46
N ASN A 220 29.21 1.20 13.09
CA ASN A 220 28.92 1.34 14.51
C ASN A 220 27.50 1.90 14.67
N PHE A 221 26.82 1.46 15.72
CA PHE A 221 25.53 1.96 16.17
C PHE A 221 25.69 2.36 17.63
N GLU A 222 25.24 3.55 17.98
CA GLU A 222 25.17 4.00 19.38
C GLU A 222 23.71 4.27 19.75
N GLY A 223 23.29 3.75 20.91
CA GLY A 223 21.91 3.91 21.36
C GLY A 223 21.73 3.78 22.85
N ALA A 224 20.49 4.02 23.30
CA ALA A 224 20.09 3.87 24.68
C ALA A 224 18.81 3.03 24.77
N LEU A 225 18.89 1.93 25.52
CA LEU A 225 17.77 1.04 25.83
C LEU A 225 17.18 1.38 27.20
N LEU A 226 15.87 1.25 27.34
CA LEU A 226 15.20 1.16 28.63
C LEU A 226 14.93 -0.32 28.92
N ARG A 227 15.57 -0.84 29.98
CA ARG A 227 15.39 -2.20 30.46
C ARG A 227 15.26 -2.17 31.98
N GLN A 228 14.26 -2.86 32.53
CA GLN A 228 14.04 -2.93 33.99
C GLN A 228 14.05 -1.55 34.70
N ARG A 229 13.46 -0.53 34.05
CA ARG A 229 13.42 0.89 34.51
C ARG A 229 14.78 1.61 34.57
N GLN A 230 15.86 1.01 34.07
CA GLN A 230 17.17 1.64 33.91
C GLN A 230 17.44 1.95 32.43
N ILE A 231 18.15 3.04 32.18
CA ILE A 231 18.62 3.41 30.85
C ILE A 231 20.04 2.89 30.69
N GLU A 232 20.26 2.03 29.71
CA GLU A 232 21.56 1.45 29.37
C GLU A 232 21.99 1.98 28.00
N VAL A 233 23.14 2.67 27.95
CA VAL A 233 23.77 3.06 26.69
C VAL A 233 24.54 1.86 26.13
N PHE A 234 24.45 1.64 24.83
CA PHE A 234 25.16 0.57 24.15
C PHE A 234 25.82 1.08 22.88
N GLN A 235 26.90 0.40 22.51
CA GLN A 235 27.50 0.48 21.20
C GLN A 235 27.48 -0.92 20.58
N SER A 236 27.08 -1.01 19.31
CA SER A 236 27.09 -2.24 18.54
C SER A 236 27.88 -2.02 17.26
N ARG A 237 28.64 -3.04 16.84
CA ARG A 237 29.44 -3.00 15.62
C ARG A 237 29.08 -4.18 14.72
N SER A 238 28.89 -3.91 13.43
CA SER A 238 28.64 -4.98 12.45
C SER A 238 29.92 -5.75 12.12
N ASN A 239 29.77 -6.91 11.50
CA ASN A 239 30.86 -7.55 10.77
C ASN A 239 31.28 -6.71 9.54
N GLY A 240 32.51 -6.91 9.08
CA GLY A 240 32.99 -6.41 7.79
C GLY A 240 32.64 -7.40 6.70
N LEU A 241 32.49 -6.92 5.47
CA LEU A 241 32.18 -7.74 4.31
C LEU A 241 33.22 -7.51 3.21
N THR A 242 33.61 -8.58 2.52
CA THR A 242 34.53 -8.51 1.39
C THR A 242 33.84 -9.10 0.17
N LEU A 243 33.85 -8.36 -0.94
CA LEU A 243 33.26 -8.74 -2.20
C LEU A 243 34.37 -8.98 -3.23
N GLN A 244 34.32 -10.11 -3.91
CA GLN A 244 35.21 -10.44 -5.03
C GLN A 244 34.51 -10.11 -6.33
N VAL A 245 34.67 -8.86 -6.79
CA VAL A 245 33.91 -8.32 -7.92
C VAL A 245 34.50 -8.81 -9.24
N LYS A 246 33.70 -9.55 -10.01
CA LYS A 246 34.07 -10.06 -11.32
C LYS A 246 34.10 -8.95 -12.38
N PRO A 247 35.07 -8.94 -13.32
CA PRO A 247 35.05 -8.05 -14.47
C PRO A 247 33.94 -8.44 -15.46
N ILE A 248 33.67 -7.57 -16.44
CA ILE A 248 32.81 -7.92 -17.58
C ILE A 248 33.38 -9.17 -18.27
N PRO A 249 32.59 -10.25 -18.44
CA PRO A 249 33.04 -11.46 -19.11
C PRO A 249 33.54 -11.17 -20.53
N ALA A 250 34.64 -11.83 -20.94
CA ALA A 250 35.19 -11.67 -22.28
C ALA A 250 34.26 -12.15 -23.41
N SER A 251 33.23 -12.95 -23.06
CA SER A 251 32.17 -13.38 -23.98
C SER A 251 31.12 -12.31 -24.25
N PHE A 252 31.08 -11.23 -23.46
CA PHE A 252 30.11 -10.15 -23.65
C PHE A 252 30.51 -9.26 -24.85
N PRO A 253 29.59 -8.87 -25.74
CA PRO A 253 29.91 -8.03 -26.90
C PRO A 253 30.49 -6.67 -26.50
N ALA A 254 31.66 -6.32 -27.04
CA ALA A 254 32.39 -5.11 -26.68
C ALA A 254 31.72 -3.80 -27.17
N ASP A 255 30.85 -3.90 -28.17
CA ASP A 255 30.07 -2.82 -28.77
C ASP A 255 28.70 -2.62 -28.11
N ALA A 256 28.32 -3.48 -27.16
CA ALA A 256 27.05 -3.41 -26.46
C ALA A 256 27.17 -2.80 -25.06
N THR A 257 26.10 -2.17 -24.60
CA THR A 257 25.99 -1.67 -23.22
C THR A 257 25.99 -2.84 -22.23
N TRP A 258 26.87 -2.80 -21.24
CA TRP A 258 26.93 -3.78 -20.16
C TRP A 258 25.69 -3.70 -19.27
N LEU A 259 24.93 -4.80 -19.18
CA LEU A 259 23.66 -4.88 -18.43
C LEU A 259 23.62 -6.13 -17.54
N PRO A 260 24.22 -6.08 -16.34
CA PRO A 260 24.16 -7.18 -15.37
C PRO A 260 22.85 -7.16 -14.60
N ALA A 261 21.84 -7.87 -15.09
CA ALA A 261 20.49 -7.86 -14.52
C ALA A 261 20.07 -9.27 -14.10
N ARG A 262 19.08 -9.34 -13.19
CA ARG A 262 18.38 -10.61 -12.88
C ARG A 262 17.38 -10.97 -13.96
N GLN A 263 16.79 -9.96 -14.61
CA GLN A 263 15.82 -10.11 -15.68
C GLN A 263 15.81 -8.86 -16.56
N VAL A 264 15.68 -9.05 -17.87
CA VAL A 264 15.43 -7.98 -18.84
C VAL A 264 14.26 -8.38 -19.73
N GLN A 265 13.34 -7.44 -19.98
CA GLN A 265 12.25 -7.61 -20.94
C GLN A 265 12.25 -6.45 -21.92
N LEU A 266 12.19 -6.78 -23.20
CA LEU A 266 12.02 -5.80 -24.28
C LEU A 266 10.67 -6.04 -24.93
N LYS A 267 9.80 -5.03 -24.87
CA LYS A 267 8.42 -5.08 -25.36
C LYS A 267 8.21 -4.01 -26.42
N GLN A 268 7.28 -4.26 -27.32
CA GLN A 268 6.82 -3.26 -28.27
C GLN A 268 5.30 -3.31 -28.43
N ASP A 269 4.72 -2.15 -28.68
CA ASP A 269 3.31 -1.96 -28.99
C ASP A 269 3.19 -1.11 -30.27
N TRP A 270 2.42 -1.64 -31.21
CA TRP A 270 2.08 -1.00 -32.48
C TRP A 270 0.81 -1.64 -33.05
N GLN A 271 0.02 -0.85 -33.76
CA GLN A 271 -1.15 -1.35 -34.48
C GLN A 271 -0.88 -1.29 -35.98
N ILE A 272 -0.77 -2.47 -36.60
CA ILE A 272 -0.59 -2.61 -38.04
C ILE A 272 -1.89 -3.17 -38.60
N THR A 273 -2.75 -2.27 -39.08
CA THR A 273 -4.07 -2.60 -39.64
C THR A 273 -4.02 -2.57 -41.16
N GLY A 274 -3.37 -3.57 -41.76
CA GLY A 274 -3.26 -3.71 -43.22
C GLY A 274 -2.11 -2.91 -43.83
N ALA A 275 -2.31 -2.49 -45.08
CA ALA A 275 -1.34 -1.69 -45.82
C ALA A 275 -1.44 -0.20 -45.45
N PHE A 276 -0.29 0.47 -45.43
CA PHE A 276 -0.21 1.92 -45.27
C PHE A 276 -0.14 2.58 -46.65
N ASN A 277 -0.36 3.88 -46.74
CA ASN A 277 -0.05 4.69 -47.92
C ASN A 277 1.14 5.59 -47.65
N VAL A 278 1.79 6.08 -48.71
CA VAL A 278 2.78 7.16 -48.58
C VAL A 278 2.12 8.38 -47.92
N GLY A 279 2.74 8.88 -46.85
CA GLY A 279 2.23 9.95 -45.99
C GLY A 279 1.58 9.45 -44.69
N ASP A 280 1.21 8.16 -44.60
CA ASP A 280 0.66 7.58 -43.38
C ASP A 280 1.73 7.46 -42.29
N THR A 281 1.27 7.34 -41.05
CA THR A 281 2.14 7.25 -39.88
C THR A 281 1.93 5.96 -39.08
N LEU A 282 3.02 5.42 -38.54
CA LEU A 282 3.01 4.28 -37.63
C LEU A 282 3.54 4.71 -36.27
N SER A 283 2.69 4.59 -35.25
CA SER A 283 3.12 4.75 -33.85
C SER A 283 3.67 3.42 -33.32
N ARG A 284 4.94 3.42 -32.89
CA ARG A 284 5.62 2.28 -32.27
C ARG A 284 6.11 2.69 -30.88
N ARG A 285 5.58 2.08 -29.83
CA ARG A 285 6.07 2.23 -28.47
C ARG A 285 7.03 1.09 -28.16
N ILE A 286 8.21 1.42 -27.67
CA ILE A 286 9.20 0.44 -27.21
C ILE A 286 9.39 0.62 -25.71
N THR A 287 9.30 -0.48 -24.96
CA THR A 287 9.46 -0.51 -23.50
C THR A 287 10.55 -1.51 -23.13
N LEU A 288 11.56 -1.04 -22.42
CA LEU A 288 12.64 -1.82 -21.84
C LEU A 288 12.44 -1.85 -20.32
N GLU A 289 12.33 -3.04 -19.74
CA GLU A 289 12.19 -3.26 -18.30
C GLU A 289 13.34 -4.14 -17.81
N ALA A 290 13.88 -3.84 -16.63
CA ALA A 290 14.94 -4.65 -16.02
C ALA A 290 14.78 -4.75 -14.49
N VAL A 291 15.27 -5.86 -13.93
CA VAL A 291 15.35 -6.11 -12.50
C VAL A 291 16.82 -6.20 -12.09
N GLY A 292 17.22 -5.41 -11.09
CA GLY A 292 18.59 -5.30 -10.60
C GLY A 292 19.45 -4.24 -11.30
N LEU A 293 18.82 -3.29 -12.01
CA LEU A 293 19.48 -2.16 -12.64
C LEU A 293 18.71 -0.87 -12.36
N GLN A 294 19.42 0.24 -12.19
CA GLN A 294 18.83 1.58 -12.15
C GLN A 294 18.35 2.02 -13.53
N ALA A 295 17.35 2.91 -13.58
CA ALA A 295 16.85 3.45 -14.83
C ALA A 295 17.95 4.15 -15.65
N SER A 296 18.91 4.80 -14.97
CA SER A 296 20.06 5.46 -15.59
C SER A 296 21.05 4.50 -16.26
N GLN A 297 21.09 3.23 -15.85
CA GLN A 297 21.95 2.20 -16.45
C GLN A 297 21.33 1.60 -17.72
N LEU A 298 20.01 1.75 -17.91
CA LEU A 298 19.33 1.23 -19.09
C LEU A 298 19.68 2.07 -20.33
N PRO A 299 19.98 1.47 -21.48
CA PRO A 299 20.12 2.21 -22.72
C PRO A 299 18.77 2.79 -23.15
N ASP A 300 18.84 3.89 -23.90
CA ASP A 300 17.64 4.47 -24.50
C ASP A 300 17.11 3.54 -25.60
N PRO A 301 15.78 3.32 -25.69
CA PRO A 301 15.20 2.61 -26.82
C PRO A 301 15.60 3.27 -28.14
N VAL A 302 15.93 2.47 -29.15
CA VAL A 302 16.34 3.00 -30.46
C VAL A 302 15.44 2.41 -31.54
N PHE A 303 14.86 3.28 -32.36
CA PHE A 303 14.24 2.91 -33.62
C PHE A 303 14.86 3.75 -34.74
N LYS A 304 15.73 3.11 -35.54
CA LYS A 304 16.53 3.80 -36.56
C LYS A 304 15.67 4.13 -37.77
N GLU A 305 15.95 5.29 -38.34
CA GLU A 305 15.46 5.66 -39.67
C GLU A 305 16.07 4.73 -40.73
N GLN A 306 15.27 4.36 -41.73
CA GLN A 306 15.67 3.50 -42.85
C GLN A 306 15.10 4.05 -44.15
N GLU A 307 15.59 3.56 -45.28
CA GLU A 307 15.04 3.95 -46.58
C GLU A 307 13.53 3.62 -46.64
N GLY A 308 12.73 4.61 -47.03
CA GLY A 308 11.27 4.50 -47.12
C GLY A 308 10.47 5.12 -45.98
N PHE A 309 11.06 5.45 -44.81
CA PHE A 309 10.36 6.16 -43.75
C PHE A 309 11.27 7.04 -42.89
N ARG A 310 10.74 8.13 -42.33
CA ARG A 310 11.41 8.95 -41.30
C ARG A 310 10.90 8.61 -39.92
N VAL A 311 11.77 8.68 -38.91
CA VAL A 311 11.39 8.41 -37.51
C VAL A 311 11.48 9.69 -36.68
N TYR A 312 10.42 9.97 -35.94
CA TYR A 312 10.36 11.00 -34.91
C TYR A 312 10.19 10.32 -33.56
N ALA A 313 10.98 10.73 -32.57
CA ALA A 313 10.95 10.15 -31.24
C ALA A 313 10.41 11.16 -30.22
N ASP A 314 9.50 10.71 -29.37
CA ASP A 314 9.03 11.47 -28.22
C ASP A 314 10.11 11.48 -27.11
N PRO A 315 10.01 12.37 -26.10
CA PRO A 315 10.84 12.30 -24.91
C PRO A 315 10.75 10.94 -24.21
N ILE A 316 11.88 10.50 -23.64
CA ILE A 316 11.97 9.21 -22.94
C ILE A 316 11.23 9.30 -21.60
N GLY A 317 10.31 8.37 -21.39
CA GLY A 317 9.73 8.08 -20.08
C GLY A 317 10.61 7.08 -19.34
N GLN A 318 10.82 7.30 -18.05
CA GLN A 318 11.56 6.38 -17.19
C GLN A 318 10.84 6.19 -15.86
N ASN A 319 10.87 4.98 -15.33
CA ASN A 319 10.36 4.65 -14.01
C ASN A 319 11.34 3.76 -13.26
N GLN A 320 11.29 3.86 -11.94
CA GLN A 320 12.06 3.01 -11.04
C GLN A 320 11.21 2.73 -9.81
N HIS A 321 11.22 1.47 -9.39
CA HIS A 321 10.63 1.02 -8.16
C HIS A 321 11.73 0.39 -7.30
N SER A 322 11.84 0.87 -6.07
CA SER A 322 12.85 0.46 -5.10
C SER A 322 12.15 -0.16 -3.90
N GLY A 323 12.58 -1.35 -3.48
CA GLY A 323 12.01 -2.06 -2.33
C GLY A 323 13.00 -3.02 -1.67
N GLN A 324 12.55 -3.78 -0.66
CA GLN A 324 13.43 -4.74 0.05
C GLN A 324 14.07 -5.80 -0.87
N GLN A 325 13.44 -6.10 -2.00
CA GLN A 325 13.89 -7.10 -2.97
C GLN A 325 14.83 -6.53 -4.05
N GLY A 326 15.20 -5.25 -3.95
CA GLY A 326 16.05 -4.55 -4.90
C GLY A 326 15.29 -3.54 -5.76
N ILE A 327 15.94 -3.18 -6.87
CA ILE A 327 15.47 -2.17 -7.82
C ILE A 327 14.91 -2.86 -9.06
N SER A 328 13.74 -2.41 -9.51
CA SER A 328 13.22 -2.68 -10.85
C SER A 328 13.01 -1.37 -11.57
N SER A 329 13.48 -1.27 -12.81
CA SER A 329 13.42 -0.04 -13.59
C SER A 329 12.89 -0.29 -15.00
N GLY A 330 12.45 0.78 -15.64
CA GLY A 330 12.03 0.74 -17.03
C GLY A 330 12.26 2.06 -17.75
N LYS A 331 12.50 1.94 -19.06
CA LYS A 331 12.51 3.04 -20.02
C LYS A 331 11.49 2.76 -21.11
N GLN A 332 10.74 3.79 -21.46
CA GLN A 332 9.74 3.72 -22.52
C GLN A 332 9.90 4.91 -23.45
N GLN A 333 9.82 4.67 -24.75
CA GLN A 333 9.81 5.73 -25.74
C GLN A 333 8.80 5.41 -26.85
N ASN A 334 8.04 6.43 -27.24
CA ASN A 334 7.16 6.35 -28.40
C ASN A 334 7.90 6.91 -29.62
N PHE A 335 7.74 6.23 -30.75
CA PHE A 335 8.27 6.64 -32.04
C PHE A 335 7.12 6.75 -33.05
N THR A 336 7.19 7.76 -33.91
CA THR A 336 6.31 7.93 -35.06
C THR A 336 7.12 7.76 -36.33
N ALA A 337 6.84 6.70 -37.09
CA ALA A 337 7.37 6.53 -38.45
C ALA A 337 6.45 7.20 -39.46
N VAL A 338 6.99 7.98 -40.38
CA VAL A 338 6.24 8.60 -41.50
C VAL A 338 6.72 8.00 -42.81
N PHE A 339 5.84 7.30 -43.54
CA PHE A 339 6.19 6.60 -44.77
C PHE A 339 6.33 7.55 -45.96
N GLN A 340 7.42 7.43 -46.73
CA GLN A 340 7.77 8.34 -47.83
C GLN A 340 7.87 7.64 -49.19
N GLN A 341 7.99 6.31 -49.20
CA GLN A 341 8.09 5.52 -50.43
C GLN A 341 7.13 4.33 -50.35
N ALA A 342 6.57 3.99 -51.51
CA ALA A 342 5.75 2.79 -51.66
C ALA A 342 6.64 1.55 -51.87
N GLY A 343 6.15 0.40 -51.43
CA GLY A 343 6.84 -0.87 -51.47
C GLY A 343 6.71 -1.64 -50.15
N ASP A 344 7.32 -2.81 -50.10
CA ASP A 344 7.46 -3.57 -48.87
C ASP A 344 8.64 -3.03 -48.06
N ILE A 345 8.35 -2.47 -46.90
CA ILE A 345 9.35 -1.92 -45.98
C ILE A 345 9.54 -2.91 -44.83
N GLU A 346 10.78 -3.30 -44.58
CA GLU A 346 11.15 -4.14 -43.45
C GLU A 346 11.52 -3.28 -42.23
N LEU A 347 10.77 -3.44 -41.15
CA LEU A 347 11.10 -2.88 -39.84
C LEU A 347 12.08 -3.82 -39.16
N SER A 348 13.33 -3.42 -39.06
CA SER A 348 14.41 -4.30 -38.59
C SER A 348 14.24 -4.82 -37.16
N GLU A 349 14.80 -6.00 -36.91
CA GLU A 349 14.92 -6.59 -35.59
C GLU A 349 15.72 -5.66 -34.66
N ILE A 350 15.32 -5.60 -33.39
CA ILE A 350 16.09 -4.92 -32.33
C ILE A 350 16.54 -5.98 -31.33
N THR A 351 17.85 -6.13 -31.16
CA THR A 351 18.45 -7.06 -30.19
C THR A 351 19.17 -6.29 -29.09
N LEU A 352 18.99 -6.73 -27.85
CA LEU A 352 19.68 -6.19 -26.69
C LEU A 352 20.35 -7.35 -25.92
N PRO A 353 21.67 -7.53 -26.05
CA PRO A 353 22.41 -8.47 -25.22
C PRO A 353 22.46 -7.96 -23.77
N TRP A 354 22.32 -8.87 -22.81
CA TRP A 354 22.41 -8.58 -21.38
C TRP A 354 22.97 -9.80 -20.64
N TRP A 355 23.57 -9.58 -19.48
CA TRP A 355 24.11 -10.68 -18.67
C TRP A 355 23.11 -11.05 -17.58
N ASN A 356 22.61 -12.28 -17.63
CA ASN A 356 21.70 -12.78 -16.60
C ASN A 356 22.53 -13.22 -15.38
N THR A 357 22.43 -12.44 -14.31
CA THR A 357 23.19 -12.70 -13.07
C THR A 357 22.65 -13.88 -12.27
N THR A 358 21.46 -14.38 -12.61
CA THR A 358 20.83 -15.55 -11.97
C THR A 358 21.32 -16.85 -12.64
N THR A 359 21.41 -16.86 -13.97
CA THR A 359 21.88 -18.03 -14.75
C THR A 359 23.37 -17.97 -15.06
N ASP A 360 24.03 -16.86 -14.73
CA ASP A 360 25.43 -16.54 -15.03
C ASP A 360 25.78 -16.72 -16.51
N SER A 361 24.93 -16.18 -17.40
CA SER A 361 25.04 -16.37 -18.84
C SER A 361 24.62 -15.16 -19.66
N LEU A 362 25.14 -15.08 -20.90
CA LEU A 362 24.75 -14.08 -21.89
C LEU A 362 23.37 -14.43 -22.47
N GLU A 363 22.42 -13.52 -22.33
CA GLU A 363 21.08 -13.62 -22.91
C GLU A 363 20.80 -12.45 -23.85
N ILE A 364 19.85 -12.63 -24.78
CA ILE A 364 19.50 -11.62 -25.79
C ILE A 364 18.00 -11.39 -25.77
N ALA A 365 17.58 -10.19 -25.39
CA ALA A 365 16.20 -9.73 -25.56
C ALA A 365 16.02 -9.24 -27.00
N ARG A 366 14.95 -9.67 -27.68
CA ARG A 366 14.74 -9.36 -29.10
C ARG A 366 13.33 -8.86 -29.40
N LEU A 367 13.22 -7.91 -30.30
CA LEU A 367 11.99 -7.51 -30.98
C LEU A 367 12.10 -7.93 -32.44
N ASN A 368 11.32 -8.92 -32.83
CA ASN A 368 11.40 -9.51 -34.17
C ASN A 368 11.17 -8.47 -35.28
N ALA A 369 11.87 -8.65 -36.39
CA ALA A 369 11.65 -7.90 -37.61
C ALA A 369 10.21 -8.08 -38.12
N ARG A 370 9.66 -7.06 -38.79
CA ARG A 370 8.33 -7.13 -39.38
C ARG A 370 8.25 -6.35 -40.68
N THR A 371 7.71 -6.98 -41.71
CA THR A 371 7.46 -6.32 -42.99
C THR A 371 6.08 -5.67 -43.00
N ILE A 372 6.00 -4.49 -43.59
CA ILE A 372 4.76 -3.76 -43.87
C ILE A 372 4.72 -3.38 -45.35
N THR A 373 3.52 -3.37 -45.91
CA THR A 373 3.31 -2.94 -47.30
C THR A 373 2.83 -1.50 -47.30
N VAL A 374 3.54 -0.63 -48.03
CA VAL A 374 3.17 0.77 -48.25
C VAL A 374 2.73 0.94 -49.70
N LEU A 375 1.49 1.33 -49.92
CA LEU A 375 0.94 1.64 -51.22
C LEU A 375 1.32 3.09 -51.62
N PRO A 376 1.37 3.41 -52.92
CA PRO A 376 1.53 4.78 -53.39
C PRO A 376 0.53 5.72 -52.75
N ALA A 377 0.91 6.99 -52.60
CA ALA A 377 -0.02 8.02 -52.14
C ALA A 377 -1.28 7.94 -53.00
N THR A 378 -2.44 7.84 -52.36
CA THR A 378 -3.70 7.95 -53.09
C THR A 378 -3.82 9.41 -53.50
N HIS A 379 -3.36 9.75 -54.71
CA HIS A 379 -3.75 10.98 -55.37
C HIS A 379 -5.25 10.89 -55.67
N LEU A 380 -6.08 11.16 -54.66
CA LEU A 380 -7.35 11.80 -54.94
C LEU A 380 -7.02 13.26 -55.23
N GLU A 381 -6.54 13.50 -56.45
CA GLU A 381 -6.68 14.79 -57.09
C GLU A 381 -8.19 14.98 -57.30
N ALA A 382 -8.89 15.34 -56.23
CA ALA A 382 -10.18 15.96 -56.37
C ALA A 382 -9.90 17.26 -57.13
N PRO A 383 -10.50 17.49 -58.30
CA PRO A 383 -10.40 18.79 -58.94
C PRO A 383 -10.84 19.82 -57.90
N ILE A 384 -10.04 20.87 -57.74
CA ILE A 384 -10.37 21.99 -56.87
C ILE A 384 -11.74 22.48 -57.33
N ALA A 385 -12.78 22.18 -56.55
CA ALA A 385 -14.11 22.62 -56.87
C ALA A 385 -14.10 24.15 -56.80
N GLU A 386 -14.34 24.76 -57.95
CA GLU A 386 -14.60 26.18 -58.07
C GLU A 386 -15.70 26.55 -57.07
N TRP A 387 -15.43 27.57 -56.25
CA TRP A 387 -16.30 28.00 -55.16
C TRP A 387 -17.72 28.28 -55.67
N LEU A 388 -18.62 27.32 -55.47
CA LEU A 388 -20.07 27.53 -55.52
C LEU A 388 -20.56 27.72 -54.08
N PRO A 389 -21.37 28.75 -53.81
CA PRO A 389 -21.85 29.02 -52.46
C PRO A 389 -22.67 27.84 -51.92
N ASP A 390 -22.41 27.49 -50.66
CA ASP A 390 -23.04 26.39 -49.92
C ASP A 390 -24.57 26.38 -50.07
N THR A 391 -25.09 25.43 -50.84
CA THR A 391 -26.40 24.87 -50.54
C THR A 391 -26.20 23.68 -49.61
N ALA A 392 -26.42 23.92 -48.32
CA ALA A 392 -26.47 22.90 -47.29
C ALA A 392 -27.49 21.81 -47.66
N VAL A 393 -27.00 20.67 -48.16
CA VAL A 393 -27.84 19.48 -48.32
C VAL A 393 -27.97 18.84 -46.95
N THR A 394 -29.08 19.13 -46.27
CA THR A 394 -29.46 18.44 -45.04
C THR A 394 -29.94 17.05 -45.41
N SER A 395 -29.11 16.02 -45.22
CA SER A 395 -29.56 14.63 -45.30
C SER A 395 -30.49 14.34 -44.11
N GLN A 396 -31.79 14.52 -44.33
CA GLN A 396 -32.81 14.04 -43.39
C GLN A 396 -32.91 12.51 -43.51
N SER A 397 -32.19 11.77 -42.66
CA SER A 397 -32.56 10.38 -42.40
C SER A 397 -33.77 10.37 -41.47
N THR A 398 -34.95 10.18 -42.02
CA THR A 398 -36.20 10.08 -41.25
C THR A 398 -36.27 8.71 -40.57
N ALA A 399 -35.42 8.47 -39.57
CA ALA A 399 -35.48 7.30 -38.72
C ALA A 399 -36.63 7.48 -37.70
N TYR A 400 -37.84 7.08 -38.09
CA TYR A 400 -39.09 7.18 -37.31
C TYR A 400 -39.11 6.39 -35.98
N TYR A 401 -38.04 5.67 -35.65
CA TYR A 401 -37.99 4.80 -34.47
C TYR A 401 -37.61 5.54 -33.18
N TRP A 402 -36.76 6.56 -33.26
CA TRP A 402 -36.29 7.26 -32.06
C TRP A 402 -37.40 8.06 -31.33
N PRO A 403 -38.38 8.71 -32.00
CA PRO A 403 -39.45 9.43 -31.30
C PRO A 403 -40.38 8.49 -30.52
N VAL A 404 -40.65 7.30 -31.09
CA VAL A 404 -41.43 6.24 -30.45
C VAL A 404 -40.69 5.68 -29.23
N LEU A 405 -39.38 5.45 -29.37
CA LEU A 405 -38.55 4.99 -28.27
C LEU A 405 -38.51 6.03 -27.14
N THR A 406 -38.37 7.32 -27.46
CA THR A 406 -38.39 8.38 -26.46
C THR A 406 -39.76 8.55 -25.81
N GLY A 407 -40.86 8.36 -26.54
CA GLY A 407 -42.20 8.37 -25.95
C GLY A 407 -42.42 7.21 -25.00
N LEU A 408 -41.91 6.02 -25.35
CA LEU A 408 -41.96 4.85 -24.49
C LEU A 408 -41.14 5.08 -23.21
N PHE A 409 -39.90 5.57 -23.32
CA PHE A 409 -39.06 5.90 -22.16
C PHE A 409 -39.66 7.01 -21.29
N ALA A 410 -40.24 8.05 -21.88
CA ALA A 410 -40.89 9.14 -21.15
C ALA A 410 -42.14 8.66 -20.39
N SER A 411 -42.95 7.79 -20.99
CA SER A 411 -44.10 7.19 -20.32
C SER A 411 -43.70 6.25 -19.19
N LEU A 412 -42.63 5.46 -19.37
CA LEU A 412 -42.05 4.61 -18.33
C LEU A 412 -41.54 5.46 -17.16
N TRP A 413 -40.88 6.59 -17.46
CA TRP A 413 -40.45 7.56 -16.46
C TRP A 413 -41.62 8.15 -15.67
N LEU A 414 -42.70 8.55 -16.35
CA LEU A 414 -43.90 9.08 -15.68
C LEU A 414 -44.59 8.03 -14.82
N ILE A 415 -44.64 6.77 -15.27
CA ILE A 415 -45.18 5.65 -14.48
C ILE A 415 -44.32 5.40 -13.25
N THR A 416 -42.98 5.40 -13.37
CA THR A 416 -42.09 5.26 -12.21
C THR A 416 -42.23 6.43 -11.23
N LEU A 417 -42.42 7.66 -11.73
CA LEU A 417 -42.59 8.85 -10.90
C LEU A 417 -43.95 8.83 -10.18
N TRP A 418 -44.99 8.33 -10.85
CA TRP A 418 -46.31 8.12 -10.26
C TRP A 418 -46.32 6.98 -9.23
N LEU A 419 -45.61 5.88 -9.48
CA LEU A 419 -45.43 4.78 -8.53
C LEU A 419 -44.60 5.23 -7.31
N TRP A 420 -43.60 6.10 -7.51
CA TRP A 420 -42.84 6.73 -6.44
C TRP A 420 -43.71 7.68 -5.61
N TYR A 421 -44.53 8.51 -6.26
CA TYR A 421 -45.48 9.40 -5.60
C TYR A 421 -46.58 8.66 -4.83
N ARG A 422 -47.01 7.48 -5.31
CA ARG A 422 -47.96 6.60 -4.62
C ARG A 422 -47.33 5.78 -3.49
N ARG A 423 -46.02 5.52 -3.54
CA ARG A 423 -45.27 4.95 -2.41
C ARG A 423 -44.98 6.07 -1.42
N GLY A 424 -46.01 6.45 -0.67
CA GLY A 424 -45.84 7.28 0.52
C GLY A 424 -44.76 6.68 1.40
N GLN A 425 -43.64 7.37 1.51
CA GLN A 425 -42.66 7.17 2.57
C GLN A 425 -42.71 8.37 3.52
N PRO A 426 -42.68 8.10 4.84
CA PRO A 426 -42.67 9.13 5.85
C PRO A 426 -41.32 9.84 5.88
N LEU A 427 -41.38 11.15 6.14
CA LEU A 427 -40.38 11.99 6.81
C LEU A 427 -38.91 11.59 6.64
N MET A 428 -38.19 12.27 5.76
CA MET A 428 -37.03 13.10 6.17
C MET A 428 -36.91 14.27 5.21
N ALA A 429 -37.15 15.47 5.73
CA ALA A 429 -36.81 16.71 5.08
C ALA A 429 -35.28 16.81 4.98
N MET A 430 -34.75 16.68 3.77
CA MET A 430 -33.50 17.33 3.38
C MET A 430 -33.79 18.14 2.12
N ASN A 431 -34.50 19.24 2.35
CA ASN A 431 -34.54 20.33 1.40
C ASN A 431 -33.23 21.10 1.50
N ASN A 432 -32.65 21.40 0.34
CA ASN A 432 -31.82 22.58 0.09
C ASN A 432 -30.33 22.52 0.50
N THR A 433 -29.50 21.77 -0.22
CA THR A 433 -28.01 21.85 -0.12
C THR A 433 -27.33 22.26 -1.44
N GLN A 434 -28.06 22.89 -2.37
CA GLN A 434 -27.43 23.44 -3.59
C GLN A 434 -27.66 24.95 -3.80
N ALA A 435 -28.43 25.62 -2.94
CA ALA A 435 -28.73 27.05 -3.09
C ALA A 435 -27.85 28.02 -2.28
N VAL A 436 -27.02 27.55 -1.33
CA VAL A 436 -26.23 28.45 -0.43
C VAL A 436 -24.76 28.60 -0.85
N THR A 437 -24.26 27.83 -1.82
CA THR A 437 -22.82 27.81 -2.16
C THR A 437 -22.31 28.97 -3.02
N ARG A 438 -23.11 30.01 -3.30
CA ARG A 438 -22.72 31.10 -4.22
C ARG A 438 -22.26 32.41 -3.59
N ASP A 439 -22.44 32.64 -2.29
CA ASP A 439 -22.28 33.99 -1.70
C ASP A 439 -21.28 34.11 -0.54
N ILE A 440 -20.50 33.05 -0.24
CA ILE A 440 -19.54 33.10 0.87
C ILE A 440 -18.19 33.58 0.33
N ASP A 441 -17.81 34.81 0.67
CA ASP A 441 -16.49 35.39 0.34
C ASP A 441 -15.42 34.86 1.31
N PRO A 442 -14.49 34.00 0.86
CA PRO A 442 -13.41 33.48 1.71
C PRO A 442 -12.32 34.51 2.01
N ASN A 443 -12.34 35.71 1.42
CA ASN A 443 -11.36 36.77 1.73
C ASN A 443 -11.74 37.59 2.97
N LYS A 444 -12.96 37.43 3.50
CA LYS A 444 -13.42 38.10 4.72
C LYS A 444 -13.74 37.05 5.79
N LEU A 445 -13.15 37.19 6.97
CA LEU A 445 -13.51 36.34 8.10
C LEU A 445 -14.99 36.59 8.46
N PRO A 446 -15.89 35.58 8.39
CA PRO A 446 -17.27 35.72 8.84
C PRO A 446 -17.32 35.88 10.36
N SER A 447 -18.44 36.35 10.91
CA SER A 447 -18.70 36.28 12.35
C SER A 447 -19.01 34.85 12.79
N LEU A 448 -18.83 34.52 14.08
CA LEU A 448 -19.17 33.19 14.62
C LEU A 448 -20.64 32.82 14.34
N ALA A 449 -21.55 33.79 14.42
CA ALA A 449 -22.97 33.58 14.13
C ALA A 449 -23.21 33.19 12.66
N GLU A 450 -22.53 33.85 11.72
CA GLU A 450 -22.59 33.51 10.29
C GLU A 450 -21.92 32.16 10.02
N PHE A 451 -20.79 31.88 10.67
CA PHE A 451 -20.06 30.61 10.51
C PHE A 451 -20.88 29.41 11.00
N LYS A 452 -21.64 29.58 12.10
CA LYS A 452 -22.57 28.56 12.62
C LYS A 452 -23.75 28.27 11.68
N THR A 453 -24.10 29.19 10.78
CA THR A 453 -25.14 28.91 9.75
C THR A 453 -24.67 27.95 8.66
N LEU A 454 -23.36 27.69 8.57
CA LEU A 454 -22.77 26.79 7.59
C LEU A 454 -22.84 25.35 8.09
N SER A 455 -23.15 24.42 7.18
CA SER A 455 -22.98 22.99 7.44
C SER A 455 -21.51 22.64 7.68
N VAL A 456 -21.25 21.56 8.42
CA VAL A 456 -19.90 21.03 8.70
C VAL A 456 -19.04 20.89 7.43
N LEU A 457 -19.64 20.43 6.33
CA LEU A 457 -18.99 20.33 5.02
C LEU A 457 -18.59 21.70 4.49
N GLN A 458 -19.49 22.69 4.56
CA GLN A 458 -19.22 24.05 4.13
C GLN A 458 -18.16 24.74 4.99
N GLN A 459 -18.13 24.49 6.30
CA GLN A 459 -17.08 25.01 7.20
C GLN A 459 -15.70 24.46 6.81
N SER A 460 -15.60 23.16 6.53
CA SER A 460 -14.35 22.52 6.10
C SER A 460 -13.86 23.02 4.74
N ASP A 461 -14.77 23.20 3.77
CA ASP A 461 -14.44 23.68 2.43
C ASP A 461 -14.08 25.17 2.43
N TRP A 462 -14.73 25.97 3.28
CA TRP A 462 -14.39 27.38 3.49
C TRP A 462 -12.97 27.52 4.03
N LEU A 463 -12.60 26.74 5.06
CA LEU A 463 -11.28 26.81 5.67
C LEU A 463 -10.16 26.45 4.68
N LYS A 464 -10.34 25.38 3.90
CA LYS A 464 -9.35 24.96 2.89
C LYS A 464 -9.13 26.04 1.83
N LYS A 465 -10.20 26.68 1.37
CA LYS A 465 -10.13 27.79 0.40
C LYS A 465 -9.48 29.03 1.00
N TRP A 466 -9.89 29.42 2.21
CA TRP A 466 -9.28 30.54 2.93
C TRP A 466 -7.76 30.33 3.09
N TRP A 467 -7.33 29.13 3.49
CA TRP A 467 -5.90 28.78 3.63
C TRP A 467 -5.12 28.90 2.31
N GLN A 468 -5.69 28.37 1.22
CA GLN A 468 -5.08 28.49 -0.11
C GLN A 468 -4.96 29.96 -0.57
N LEU A 469 -5.93 30.80 -0.23
CA LEU A 469 -5.93 32.22 -0.56
C LEU A 469 -4.92 33.02 0.26
N GLN A 470 -4.51 32.54 1.44
CA GLN A 470 -3.36 33.08 2.17
C GLN A 470 -2.01 32.74 1.50
N GLY A 471 -2.00 32.00 0.38
CA GLY A 471 -0.80 31.65 -0.38
C GLY A 471 -0.10 30.38 0.10
N HIS A 472 -0.73 29.61 1.00
CA HIS A 472 -0.16 28.39 1.55
C HIS A 472 -0.78 27.14 0.91
N PRO A 473 0.02 26.13 0.48
CA PRO A 473 -0.53 24.86 0.00
C PRO A 473 -1.14 24.07 1.17
N LEU A 474 -2.20 23.29 0.92
CA LEU A 474 -2.83 22.46 1.97
C LEU A 474 -1.84 21.48 2.61
N ALA A 475 -0.90 20.95 1.83
CA ALA A 475 0.11 20.00 2.31
C ALA A 475 1.04 20.60 3.39
N ALA A 476 1.15 21.94 3.46
CA ALA A 476 1.98 22.60 4.47
C ALA A 476 1.23 22.87 5.79
N MET A 477 -0.11 22.76 5.81
CA MET A 477 -0.95 23.04 6.98
C MET A 477 -0.57 22.22 8.24
N PRO A 478 -0.23 20.91 8.16
CA PRO A 478 0.18 20.14 9.34
C PRO A 478 1.43 20.67 10.04
N HIS A 479 2.32 21.34 9.28
CA HIS A 479 3.58 21.86 9.78
C HIS A 479 3.52 23.35 10.12
N GLN A 480 2.73 24.14 9.39
CA GLN A 480 2.64 25.60 9.54
C GLN A 480 1.50 26.04 10.47
N ALA A 481 0.43 25.27 10.58
CA ALA A 481 -0.71 25.54 11.44
C ALA A 481 -1.26 24.23 12.04
N PRO A 482 -0.47 23.54 12.90
CA PRO A 482 -0.82 22.21 13.41
C PRO A 482 -2.15 22.19 14.17
N THR A 483 -2.47 23.25 14.92
CA THR A 483 -3.75 23.41 15.64
C THR A 483 -4.92 23.53 14.67
N LEU A 484 -4.80 24.35 13.63
CA LEU A 484 -5.81 24.52 12.59
C LEU A 484 -6.06 23.20 11.83
N TYR A 485 -4.98 22.47 11.54
CA TYR A 485 -5.04 21.16 10.90
C TYR A 485 -5.75 20.10 11.76
N GLN A 486 -5.46 20.06 13.07
CA GLN A 486 -6.11 19.14 14.00
C GLN A 486 -7.62 19.38 14.09
N VAL A 487 -8.06 20.65 14.16
CA VAL A 487 -9.49 20.97 14.24
C VAL A 487 -10.21 20.74 12.91
N LEU A 488 -9.53 20.98 11.77
CA LEU A 488 -10.04 20.58 10.45
C LEU A 488 -10.26 19.05 10.37
N GLN A 489 -9.30 18.25 10.82
CA GLN A 489 -9.44 16.79 10.86
C GLN A 489 -10.58 16.35 11.79
N ALA A 490 -10.75 17.00 12.94
CA ALA A 490 -11.83 16.69 13.87
C ALA A 490 -13.21 16.92 13.23
N ILE A 491 -13.38 18.01 12.49
CA ILE A 491 -14.61 18.33 11.76
C ILE A 491 -14.85 17.39 10.56
N GLU A 492 -13.80 17.01 9.85
CA GLU A 492 -13.92 16.01 8.77
C GLU A 492 -14.21 14.61 9.31
N ALA A 493 -13.74 14.26 10.51
CA ALA A 493 -14.06 12.98 11.14
C ALA A 493 -15.56 12.86 11.48
N LEU A 494 -16.23 13.98 11.75
CA LEU A 494 -17.69 14.01 11.95
C LEU A 494 -18.46 13.59 10.67
N LYS A 495 -17.83 13.66 9.48
CA LYS A 495 -18.42 13.21 8.21
C LYS A 495 -18.55 11.69 8.09
N TYR A 496 -17.64 10.95 8.72
CA TYR A 496 -17.51 9.49 8.54
C TYR A 496 -17.97 8.70 9.76
N ARG A 497 -18.59 9.36 10.75
CA ARG A 497 -19.08 8.70 11.95
C ARG A 497 -20.38 7.93 11.65
N ALA A 498 -20.47 6.71 12.15
CA ALA A 498 -21.63 5.83 11.95
C ALA A 498 -22.88 6.30 12.73
N GLU A 499 -22.70 7.14 13.74
CA GLU A 499 -23.76 7.72 14.58
C GLU A 499 -23.84 9.23 14.35
N LEU A 500 -25.07 9.76 14.27
CA LEU A 500 -25.31 11.19 14.11
C LEU A 500 -24.76 11.94 15.34
N PRO A 501 -23.87 12.94 15.17
CA PRO A 501 -23.36 13.73 16.28
C PRO A 501 -24.50 14.51 16.95
N THR A 502 -24.43 14.66 18.27
CA THR A 502 -25.35 15.51 19.03
C THR A 502 -25.17 16.98 18.65
N GLU A 503 -26.25 17.76 18.70
CA GLU A 503 -26.25 19.20 18.36
C GLU A 503 -25.20 19.98 19.18
N GLN A 504 -25.04 19.66 20.46
CA GLN A 504 -23.98 20.22 21.31
C GLN A 504 -22.56 19.90 20.83
N ALA A 505 -22.30 18.69 20.32
CA ALA A 505 -20.98 18.32 19.82
C ALA A 505 -20.65 19.03 18.51
N LEU A 506 -21.67 19.30 17.69
CA LEU A 506 -21.54 20.07 16.45
C LEU A 506 -21.21 21.54 16.72
N ASP A 507 -21.90 22.13 17.70
CA ASP A 507 -21.69 23.50 18.13
C ASP A 507 -20.29 23.70 18.73
N GLN A 508 -19.87 22.78 19.60
CA GLN A 508 -18.53 22.82 20.19
C GLN A 508 -17.44 22.71 19.13
N ALA A 509 -17.56 21.77 18.18
CA ALA A 509 -16.60 21.62 17.10
C ALA A 509 -16.53 22.87 16.20
N THR A 510 -17.68 23.49 15.92
CA THR A 510 -17.75 24.74 15.14
C THR A 510 -17.07 25.90 15.86
N GLU A 511 -17.26 26.02 17.19
CA GLU A 511 -16.62 27.04 18.01
C GLU A 511 -15.11 26.85 18.11
N GLU A 512 -14.65 25.60 18.29
CA GLU A 512 -13.21 25.27 18.31
C GLU A 512 -12.55 25.59 16.97
N LEU A 513 -13.22 25.31 15.85
CA LEU A 513 -12.71 25.62 14.51
C LEU A 513 -12.61 27.13 14.30
N TYR A 514 -13.67 27.85 14.64
CA TYR A 514 -13.72 29.29 14.47
C TYR A 514 -12.67 29.99 15.35
N ALA A 515 -12.48 29.53 16.59
CA ALA A 515 -11.44 30.03 17.48
C ALA A 515 -10.04 29.82 16.90
N ALA A 516 -9.75 28.63 16.38
CA ALA A 516 -8.46 28.32 15.76
C ALA A 516 -8.17 29.19 14.52
N ILE A 517 -9.19 29.49 13.71
CA ILE A 517 -9.08 30.40 12.56
C ILE A 517 -8.76 31.82 13.03
N LEU A 518 -9.45 32.28 14.07
CA LEU A 518 -9.32 33.64 14.60
C LEU A 518 -7.96 33.86 15.26
N ASP A 519 -7.49 32.89 16.04
CA ASP A 519 -6.14 32.88 16.64
C ASP A 519 -5.05 32.95 15.56
N TRP A 520 -5.17 32.13 14.50
CA TRP A 520 -4.19 32.15 13.41
C TRP A 520 -4.21 33.48 12.66
N HIS A 521 -5.40 34.01 12.37
CA HIS A 521 -5.57 35.30 11.67
C HIS A 521 -5.02 36.48 12.50
N GLN A 522 -5.17 36.45 13.82
CA GLN A 522 -4.57 37.46 14.70
C GLN A 522 -3.05 37.34 14.79
N ALA A 523 -2.51 36.12 14.81
CA ALA A 523 -1.07 35.88 14.85
C ALA A 523 -0.35 36.24 13.53
N HIS A 524 -1.07 36.28 12.42
CA HIS A 524 -0.51 36.56 11.08
C HIS A 524 -1.22 37.75 10.41
N PRO A 525 -1.05 38.98 10.93
CA PRO A 525 -1.70 40.16 10.37
C PRO A 525 -1.17 40.48 8.97
N SER A 526 -2.08 40.87 8.08
CA SER A 526 -1.74 41.32 6.73
C SER A 526 -0.81 42.55 6.73
N ALA A 527 -0.04 42.76 5.66
CA ALA A 527 0.87 43.90 5.54
C ALA A 527 0.18 45.27 5.72
N SER A 528 -1.09 45.38 5.34
CA SER A 528 -1.92 46.57 5.55
C SER A 528 -2.34 46.77 7.02
N GLN A 529 -2.64 45.70 7.76
CA GLN A 529 -2.90 45.75 9.21
C GLN A 529 -1.63 46.04 10.00
N GLN A 530 -0.48 45.50 9.58
CA GLN A 530 0.81 45.84 10.17
C GLN A 530 1.12 47.34 9.96
N ALA A 531 0.89 47.88 8.76
CA ALA A 531 1.05 49.30 8.49
C ALA A 531 0.06 50.17 9.29
N ALA A 532 -1.20 49.76 9.43
CA ALA A 532 -2.20 50.46 10.23
C ALA A 532 -1.90 50.44 11.74
N ASN A 533 -1.44 49.32 12.28
CA ASN A 533 -1.00 49.22 13.69
C ASN A 533 0.27 50.03 13.95
N GLN A 534 1.21 50.05 12.99
CA GLN A 534 2.39 50.93 13.05
C GLN A 534 2.01 52.41 13.00
N LEU A 535 1.04 52.78 12.16
CA LEU A 535 0.50 54.15 12.09
C LEU A 535 -0.28 54.54 13.36
N ALA A 536 -1.08 53.64 13.93
CA ALA A 536 -1.80 53.88 15.18
C ALA A 536 -0.86 54.03 16.38
N ALA A 537 0.26 53.31 16.41
CA ALA A 537 1.31 53.49 17.42
C ALA A 537 2.02 54.85 17.32
N LEU A 538 2.03 55.47 16.13
CA LEU A 538 2.61 56.80 15.90
C LEU A 538 1.64 57.95 16.23
N TYR A 539 0.33 57.67 16.41
CA TYR A 539 -0.70 58.64 16.77
C TYR A 539 -1.69 58.07 17.81
N PRO A 540 -1.28 57.92 19.09
CA PRO A 540 -2.19 57.53 20.14
C PRO A 540 -3.19 58.67 20.44
N THR A 541 -4.48 58.36 20.46
CA THR A 541 -5.56 59.28 20.87
C THR A 541 -5.55 59.58 22.35
#